data_AF-A0A662DEY4-F1
#
_entry.id   AF-A0A662DEY4-F1
#
_cell.length_a   1.000
_cell.length_b   1.000
_cell.length_c   1.000
_cell.angle_alpha   90.00
_cell.angle_beta   90.00
_cell.angle_gamma   90.00
#
_symmetry.space_group_name_H-M   'P 1'
#
loop_
_entity.id
_entity.type
_entity.pdbx_description
1 polymer ?
#
loop_
_entity_poly.entity_id
_entity_poly.type
_entity_poly.pdbx_seq_one_letter_code
_entity_poly.pdbx_strand_id
1 'polypeptide(L)' 'MQRKQSKEKEIGKVKLTEGQTLVVRLVDDERLDIRIWQESERYTGPTKRGIRFYLFDGIWEKFFEIMQKVNEEFEVIS' A
#
# COMPACT_ATOMS: atom_id res chain seq x y z
N MET A 1 -20.91 17.76 -11.48
CA MET A 1 -20.49 16.35 -11.30
C MET A 1 -20.18 16.12 -9.83
N GLN A 2 -21.01 15.35 -9.11
CA GLN A 2 -20.62 14.86 -7.78
C GLN A 2 -19.48 13.86 -7.96
N ARG A 3 -18.33 14.07 -7.27
CA ARG A 3 -17.26 13.07 -7.23
C ARG A 3 -17.79 11.85 -6.49
N LYS A 4 -17.89 10.72 -7.18
CA LYS A 4 -18.15 9.42 -6.55
C LYS A 4 -17.01 9.18 -5.56
N GLN A 5 -17.31 9.03 -4.27
CA GLN A 5 -16.31 8.75 -3.25
C GLN A 5 -15.72 7.37 -3.55
N SER A 6 -14.39 7.29 -3.71
CA SER A 6 -13.73 6.02 -4.00
C SER A 6 -13.91 5.06 -2.83
N LYS A 7 -14.24 3.80 -3.13
CA LYS A 7 -14.37 2.75 -2.12
C LYS A 7 -12.95 2.35 -1.71
N GLU A 8 -12.58 2.63 -0.46
CA GLU A 8 -11.27 2.21 0.07
C GLU A 8 -11.46 1.11 1.10
N LYS A 9 -10.68 0.03 0.96
CA LYS A 9 -10.60 -1.07 1.93
C LYS A 9 -9.17 -1.22 2.42
N GLU A 10 -8.93 -0.93 3.69
CA GLU A 10 -7.64 -1.23 4.32
C GLU A 10 -7.45 -2.75 4.45
N ILE A 11 -6.29 -3.23 4.01
CA ILE A 11 -5.91 -4.65 4.05
C ILE A 11 -4.97 -4.91 5.22
N GLY A 12 -4.08 -3.97 5.51
CA GLY A 12 -3.15 -4.09 6.62
C GLY A 12 -2.26 -2.86 6.76
N LYS A 13 -1.47 -2.84 7.82
CA LYS A 13 -0.55 -1.75 8.12
C LYS A 13 0.66 -2.21 8.93
N VAL A 14 1.78 -1.53 8.75
CA VAL A 14 3.04 -1.77 9.47
C VAL A 14 3.56 -0.45 10.01
N LYS A 15 3.81 -0.38 11.32
CA LYS A 15 4.44 0.79 11.92
C LYS A 15 5.91 0.84 11.50
N LEU A 16 6.35 1.96 10.92
CA LEU A 16 7.75 2.13 10.49
C LEU A 16 8.54 2.85 11.59
N THR A 17 8.06 4.02 12.00
CA THR A 17 8.66 4.85 13.05
C THR A 17 7.56 5.55 13.84
N GLU A 18 7.93 6.39 14.80
CA GLU A 18 6.97 7.31 15.41
C GLU A 18 6.34 8.21 14.34
N GLY A 19 5.00 8.34 14.38
CA GLY A 19 4.23 9.12 13.42
C GLY A 19 4.20 8.62 11.97
N GLN A 20 4.79 7.47 11.64
CA GLN A 20 4.76 6.90 10.28
C GLN A 20 4.31 5.44 10.26
N THR A 21 3.28 5.17 9.48
CA THR A 21 2.72 3.83 9.27
C THR A 21 2.62 3.55 7.78
N LEU A 22 3.18 2.43 7.31
CA LEU A 22 2.90 1.93 5.97
C LEU A 22 1.51 1.31 5.96
N VAL A 23 0.63 1.77 5.08
CA VAL A 23 -0.75 1.28 4.98
C VAL A 23 -0.95 0.68 3.58
N VAL A 24 -1.60 -0.48 3.54
CA VAL A 24 -1.95 -1.20 2.31
C VAL A 24 -3.46 -1.18 2.15
N ARG A 25 -3.96 -0.70 1.01
CA ARG A 25 -5.39 -0.58 0.71
C ARG A 25 -5.74 -1.09 -0.68
N LEU A 26 -6.95 -1.60 -0.83
CA LEU A 26 -7.62 -1.74 -2.11
C LEU A 26 -8.48 -0.51 -2.36
N VAL A 27 -8.36 0.07 -3.55
CA VAL A 27 -9.12 1.25 -3.97
C VAL A 27 -9.99 0.88 -5.17
N ASP A 28 -11.30 1.07 -5.00
CA ASP A 28 -12.38 0.73 -5.94
C ASP A 28 -12.42 -0.74 -6.34
N ASP A 29 -11.80 -1.63 -5.55
CA ASP A 29 -11.56 -3.05 -5.87
C ASP A 29 -10.72 -3.28 -7.15
N GLU A 30 -10.05 -2.24 -7.65
CA GLU A 30 -9.27 -2.26 -8.91
C GLU A 30 -7.78 -2.00 -8.72
N ARG A 31 -7.41 -1.31 -7.63
CA ARG A 31 -6.06 -0.78 -7.43
C ARG A 31 -5.52 -1.16 -6.06
N LEU A 32 -4.23 -1.48 -6.02
CA LEU A 32 -3.48 -1.57 -4.79
C LEU A 32 -2.82 -0.22 -4.50
N ASP A 33 -3.02 0.33 -3.30
CA ASP A 33 -2.29 1.48 -2.78
C ASP A 33 -1.45 1.03 -1.58
N ILE A 34 -0.13 1.20 -1.68
CA ILE A 34 0.83 0.95 -0.61
C ILE A 34 1.50 2.29 -0.31
N ARG A 35 1.20 2.88 0.85
CA ARG A 35 1.58 4.28 1.11
C ARG A 35 1.86 4.54 2.58
N ILE A 36 2.81 5.44 2.82
CA ILE A 36 3.07 5.94 4.17
C ILE A 36 1.97 6.91 4.56
N TRP A 37 1.29 6.58 5.65
CA TRP A 37 0.44 7.47 6.42
C TRP A 37 1.26 8.17 7.49
N GLN A 38 1.16 9.49 7.54
CA GLN A 38 1.83 10.33 8.54
C GLN A 38 0.82 10.83 9.55
N GLU A 39 1.18 10.76 10.82
CA GLU A 39 0.45 11.33 11.94
C GLU A 39 1.37 12.29 12.69
N SER A 40 1.00 13.56 12.70
CA SER A 40 1.72 14.65 13.39
C SER A 40 0.72 15.74 13.75
N GLU A 41 1.12 16.67 14.63
CA GLU A 41 0.26 17.80 15.02
C GLU A 41 -0.19 18.66 13.83
N ARG A 42 0.64 18.75 12.78
CA ARG A 42 0.39 19.61 11.62
C ARG A 42 -0.31 18.90 10.47
N TYR A 43 -0.23 17.56 10.43
CA TYR A 43 -0.73 16.77 9.32
C TYR A 43 -1.01 15.33 9.72
N THR A 44 -2.22 14.87 9.38
CA THR A 44 -2.64 13.48 9.49
C THR A 44 -3.18 13.02 8.14
N GLY A 45 -2.50 12.08 7.48
CA GLY A 45 -2.94 11.62 6.17
C GLY A 45 -1.90 10.88 5.32
N PRO A 46 -2.28 10.55 4.07
CA PRO A 46 -1.43 9.84 3.12
C PRO A 46 -0.34 10.75 2.55
N THR A 47 0.92 10.36 2.70
CA THR A 47 2.05 11.10 2.14
C THR A 47 2.24 10.83 0.63
N LYS A 48 3.10 11.62 -0.02
CA LYS A 48 3.53 11.36 -1.40
C LYS A 48 4.42 10.10 -1.52
N ARG A 49 4.90 9.54 -0.40
CA ARG A 49 5.74 8.32 -0.38
C ARG A 49 4.85 7.08 -0.42
N GLY A 50 4.68 6.53 -1.61
CA GLY A 50 3.90 5.32 -1.84
C GLY A 50 3.70 5.05 -3.31
N ILE A 51 3.19 3.86 -3.63
CA ILE A 51 2.86 3.43 -4.97
C ILE A 51 1.38 3.09 -5.07
N ARG A 52 0.80 3.33 -6.25
CA ARG A 52 -0.55 2.90 -6.58
C ARG A 52 -0.56 2.37 -8.00
N PHE A 53 -1.13 1.19 -8.20
CA PHE A 53 -1.21 0.57 -9.52
C PHE A 53 -2.47 -0.29 -9.63
N TYR A 54 -2.89 -0.56 -10.87
CA TYR A 54 -4.02 -1.44 -11.17
C TYR A 54 -3.64 -2.90 -10.94
N LEU A 55 -4.60 -3.70 -10.49
CA LEU A 55 -4.40 -5.13 -10.22
C LEU A 55 -4.56 -6.02 -11.46
N PHE A 56 -5.14 -5.48 -12.54
CA PHE A 56 -5.48 -6.23 -13.75
C PHE A 56 -4.29 -6.44 -14.69
N ASP A 57 -4.54 -7.05 -15.85
CA ASP A 57 -3.55 -7.26 -16.93
C ASP A 57 -2.29 -8.03 -16.49
N GLY A 58 -2.44 -8.97 -15.55
CA GLY A 58 -1.34 -9.76 -15.02
C GLY A 58 -0.42 -8.99 -14.07
N ILE A 59 -0.75 -7.75 -13.70
CA ILE A 59 0.09 -6.92 -12.83
C ILE A 59 0.13 -7.50 -11.42
N TRP A 60 -1.01 -7.90 -10.87
CA TRP A 60 -1.06 -8.46 -9.53
C TRP A 60 -0.25 -9.76 -9.42
N GLU A 61 -0.41 -10.67 -10.38
CA GLU A 61 0.27 -11.95 -10.43
C GLU A 61 1.80 -11.76 -10.46
N LYS A 62 2.30 -10.86 -11.32
CA LYS A 62 3.73 -10.54 -11.38
C LYS A 62 4.25 -9.85 -10.13
N PHE A 63 3.49 -8.90 -9.59
CA PHE A 63 3.87 -8.23 -8.35
C PHE A 63 3.96 -9.22 -7.19
N PHE A 64 3.00 -10.13 -7.08
CA PHE A 64 2.99 -11.16 -6.06
C PHE A 64 4.17 -12.13 -6.20
N GLU A 65 4.47 -12.58 -7.42
CA GLU A 65 5.66 -13.41 -7.70
C GLU A 65 6.96 -12.72 -7.23
N ILE A 66 7.10 -11.42 -7.48
CA ILE A 66 8.25 -10.64 -7.01
C ILE A 66 8.29 -10.61 -5.47
N MET A 67 7.16 -10.39 -4.82
CA MET A 67 7.09 -10.36 -3.35
C MET A 67 7.40 -11.73 -2.73
N GLN A 68 7.04 -12.83 -3.39
CA GLN A 68 7.45 -14.18 -2.96
C GLN A 68 8.96 -14.35 -3.03
N LYS A 69 9.61 -13.91 -4.11
CA LYS A 69 11.08 -13.93 -4.23
C LYS A 69 11.74 -13.06 -3.17
N VAL A 70 11.20 -11.89 -2.87
CA VAL A 70 11.68 -11.04 -1.76
C VAL A 70 11.60 -11.78 -0.43
N ASN A 71 10.52 -12.54 -0.19
CA ASN A 71 10.40 -13.36 1.01
C ASN A 71 11.45 -14.48 1.07
N GLU A 72 11.66 -15.20 -0.02
CA GLU A 72 12.70 -16.24 -0.12
C GLU A 72 14.09 -15.69 0.22
N GLU A 73 14.46 -14.54 -0.36
CA GLU A 73 15.73 -13.87 -0.07
C GLU A 73 15.81 -13.38 1.39
N PHE A 74 14.69 -12.92 1.96
CA PHE A 74 14.64 -12.49 3.36
C PHE A 74 14.93 -13.66 4.33
N GLU A 75 14.35 -14.83 4.09
CA GLU A 75 14.56 -16.02 4.93
C GLU A 75 16.02 -16.54 4.88
N VAL A 76 16.78 -16.19 3.84
CA VAL A 76 18.21 -16.54 3.74
C VAL A 76 19.07 -15.62 4.61
N ILE A 77 18.67 -14.37 4.79
CA ILE A 77 19.43 -13.36 5.56
C ILE A 77 18.98 -13.23 7.01
N SER A 78 17.84 -13.82 7.39
CA SER A 78 17.32 -13.86 8.76
C SER A 78 17.93 -14.99 9.59
#